data_AF-A0A662UGP0-F1
#
_entry.id   AF-A0A662UGP0-F1
#
_cell.length_a   1.000
_cell.length_b   1.000
_cell.length_c   1.000
_cell.angle_alpha   90.00
_cell.angle_beta   90.00
_cell.angle_gamma   90.00
#
_symmetry.space_group_name_H-M   'P 1'
#
loop_
_entity.id
_entity.type
_entity.pdbx_description
1 polymer ?
#
loop_
_entity_poly.entity_id
_entity_poly.type
_entity_poly.pdbx_seq_one_letter_code
_entity_poly.pdbx_strand_id
1 'polypeptide(L)'
;MGFGIIKRFLAKFREGEQTIHPQHVPLIAALYCIMSSIREILVESFDMLSTRRMRGVYDDFSYMMLEFDKLHQLLRRLSGTADCSEFEEEILKMPVNLSLHIRRLHTAAEELRQVSVDGNEHIVRSAIRRISAIVEDIAWYLDGKVFR
;
A
#
# COMPACT_ATOMS: atom_id res chain seq x y z
N MET A 1 2.77 5.87 -15.06
CA MET A 1 3.57 4.69 -15.44
C MET A 1 4.21 4.05 -14.19
N GLY A 2 3.41 3.67 -13.17
CA GLY A 2 3.93 3.11 -11.90
C GLY A 2 3.84 1.58 -11.77
N PHE A 3 2.89 0.95 -12.47
CA PHE A 3 2.69 -0.51 -12.47
C PHE A 3 3.89 -1.34 -12.93
N GLY A 4 4.83 -0.73 -13.64
CA GLY A 4 5.96 -1.42 -14.24
C GLY A 4 6.90 -2.02 -13.19
N ILE A 5 7.08 -1.35 -12.05
CA ILE A 5 7.95 -1.87 -10.98
C ILE A 5 7.28 -3.01 -10.25
N ILE A 6 6.04 -2.82 -9.78
CA ILE A 6 5.29 -3.86 -9.08
C ILE A 6 5.13 -5.10 -9.96
N LYS A 7 4.84 -4.94 -11.26
CA LYS A 7 4.77 -6.07 -12.22
C LYS A 7 6.12 -6.77 -12.42
N ARG A 8 7.20 -6.02 -12.64
CA ARG A 8 8.54 -6.60 -12.84
C ARG A 8 9.02 -7.33 -11.60
N PHE A 9 8.77 -6.73 -10.44
CA PHE A 9 9.06 -7.33 -9.15
C PHE A 9 8.31 -8.64 -8.94
N LEU A 10 6.98 -8.63 -9.13
CA LEU A 10 6.15 -9.83 -9.02
C LEU A 10 6.53 -10.93 -10.03
N ALA A 11 7.00 -10.57 -11.23
CA ALA A 11 7.47 -11.53 -12.22
C ALA A 11 8.72 -12.28 -11.72
N LYS A 12 9.74 -11.53 -11.27
CA LYS A 12 10.97 -12.11 -10.69
C LYS A 12 10.69 -13.00 -9.48
N PHE A 13 9.77 -12.57 -8.63
CA PHE A 13 9.37 -13.37 -7.47
C PHE A 13 8.68 -14.70 -7.88
N ARG A 14 7.82 -14.68 -8.90
CA ARG A 14 7.15 -15.91 -9.40
C ARG A 14 8.11 -16.90 -10.05
N GLU A 15 9.23 -16.41 -10.58
CA GLU A 15 10.27 -17.24 -11.21
C GLU A 15 11.20 -17.88 -10.18
N GLY A 16 11.01 -17.62 -8.88
CA GLY A 16 11.83 -18.19 -7.81
C GLY A 16 13.22 -17.54 -7.69
N GLU A 17 13.45 -16.44 -8.41
CA GLU A 17 14.75 -15.75 -8.46
C GLU A 17 15.05 -14.95 -7.18
N GLN A 18 14.05 -14.71 -6.33
CA GLN A 18 14.21 -13.92 -5.12
C GLN A 18 13.82 -14.69 -3.86
N THR A 19 14.84 -15.05 -3.08
CA THR A 19 14.70 -15.51 -1.69
C THR A 19 14.89 -14.33 -0.74
N ILE A 20 13.99 -14.19 0.22
CA ILE A 20 14.09 -13.16 1.26
C ILE A 20 15.02 -13.67 2.34
N HIS A 21 16.01 -12.86 2.68
CA HIS A 21 16.88 -13.19 3.80
C HIS A 21 16.05 -13.25 5.10
N PRO A 22 16.19 -14.28 5.96
CA PRO A 22 15.36 -14.46 7.16
C PRO A 22 15.27 -13.23 8.07
N GLN A 23 16.33 -12.41 8.09
CA GLN A 23 16.40 -11.14 8.84
C GLN A 23 15.33 -10.10 8.43
N HIS A 24 14.80 -10.18 7.20
CA HIS A 24 13.80 -9.26 6.67
C HIS A 24 12.36 -9.76 6.86
N VAL A 25 12.16 -11.00 7.29
CA VAL A 25 10.82 -11.57 7.52
C VAL A 25 10.03 -10.76 8.56
N PRO A 26 10.61 -10.36 9.72
CA PRO A 26 9.88 -9.54 10.69
C PRO A 26 9.45 -8.18 10.13
N LEU A 27 10.32 -7.55 9.33
CA LEU A 27 10.04 -6.28 8.67
C LEU A 27 8.86 -6.41 7.69
N ILE A 28 8.84 -7.49 6.91
CA ILE A 28 7.80 -7.76 5.93
C ILE A 28 6.48 -8.11 6.61
N ALA A 29 6.51 -8.84 7.72
CA ALA A 29 5.34 -9.10 8.54
C ALA A 29 4.74 -7.81 9.09
N ALA A 30 5.56 -6.92 9.66
CA ALA A 30 5.12 -5.61 10.13
C ALA A 30 4.50 -4.78 9.00
N LEU A 31 5.15 -4.76 7.83
CA LEU A 31 4.66 -4.04 6.67
C LEU A 31 3.34 -4.61 6.13
N TYR A 32 3.18 -5.93 6.12
CA TYR A 32 1.91 -6.56 5.79
C TYR A 32 0.79 -6.15 6.75
N CYS A 33 1.05 -6.13 8.06
CA CYS A 33 0.07 -5.75 9.06
C CYS A 33 -0.38 -4.29 8.89
N ILE A 34 0.57 -3.38 8.70
CA ILE A 34 0.25 -1.97 8.46
C ILE A 34 -0.54 -1.79 7.15
N MET A 35 -0.10 -2.42 6.07
CA MET A 35 -0.81 -2.37 4.79
C MET A 35 -2.23 -2.95 4.93
N SER A 36 -2.45 -3.94 5.80
CA SER A 36 -3.79 -4.47 6.07
C SER A 36 -4.69 -3.43 6.73
N SER A 37 -4.18 -2.71 7.74
CA SER A 37 -4.91 -1.61 8.38
C SER A 37 -5.22 -0.47 7.41
N ILE A 38 -4.24 -0.06 6.59
CA ILE A 38 -4.46 0.99 5.58
C ILE A 38 -5.52 0.54 4.54
N ARG A 39 -5.54 -0.75 4.19
CA ARG A 39 -6.54 -1.30 3.26
C ARG A 39 -7.96 -1.07 3.75
N GLU A 40 -8.21 -1.23 5.05
CA GLU A 40 -9.54 -1.02 5.65
C GLU A 40 -10.00 0.43 5.43
N ILE A 41 -9.12 1.42 5.68
CA ILE A 41 -9.39 2.84 5.42
C ILE A 41 -9.73 3.09 3.94
N LEU A 42 -9.00 2.44 3.02
CA LEU A 42 -9.28 2.58 1.59
C LEU A 42 -10.63 1.96 1.21
N VAL A 43 -10.97 0.79 1.72
CA VAL A 43 -12.28 0.16 1.49
C VAL A 43 -13.41 1.05 2.00
N GLU A 44 -13.28 1.61 3.21
CA GLU A 44 -14.24 2.58 3.75
C GLU A 44 -14.38 3.80 2.82
N SER A 45 -13.27 4.32 2.32
CA SER A 45 -13.26 5.44 1.38
C SER A 45 -14.04 5.10 0.09
N PHE A 46 -13.88 3.89 -0.44
CA PHE A 46 -14.62 3.45 -1.61
C PHE A 46 -16.12 3.38 -1.35
N ASP A 47 -16.54 2.87 -0.19
CA ASP A 47 -17.95 2.79 0.18
C ASP A 47 -18.59 4.19 0.28
N MET A 48 -17.84 5.18 0.77
CA MET A 48 -18.26 6.59 0.79
C MET A 48 -18.42 7.15 -0.64
N LEU A 49 -17.44 6.94 -1.52
CA LEU A 49 -17.50 7.35 -2.92
C LEU A 49 -18.63 6.64 -3.70
N SER A 50 -18.88 5.37 -3.36
CA SER A 50 -19.96 4.55 -3.89
C SER A 50 -21.33 5.15 -3.53
N THR A 51 -21.53 5.43 -2.24
CA THR A 51 -22.76 6.04 -1.71
C THR A 51 -23.06 7.38 -2.37
N ARG A 52 -22.03 8.18 -2.66
CA ARG A 52 -22.15 9.49 -3.32
C ARG A 52 -22.25 9.42 -4.85
N ARG A 53 -22.16 8.22 -5.44
CA ARG A 53 -22.22 8.00 -6.91
C ARG A 53 -21.15 8.77 -7.69
N MET A 54 -19.97 8.97 -7.11
CA MET A 54 -18.84 9.64 -7.76
C MET A 54 -18.15 8.74 -8.80
N ARG A 55 -18.90 8.34 -9.83
CA ARG A 55 -18.44 7.36 -10.83
C ARG A 55 -17.20 7.81 -11.59
N GLY A 56 -16.99 9.11 -11.71
CA GLY A 56 -15.83 9.67 -12.41
C GLY A 56 -14.48 9.20 -11.84
N VAL A 57 -14.43 8.82 -10.56
CA VAL A 57 -13.18 8.44 -9.89
C VAL A 57 -13.02 6.92 -9.69
N TYR A 58 -14.01 6.10 -10.06
CA TYR A 58 -13.97 4.66 -9.76
C TYR A 58 -12.86 3.92 -10.50
N ASP A 59 -12.60 4.28 -11.75
CA ASP A 59 -11.52 3.65 -12.52
C ASP A 59 -10.15 3.98 -11.93
N ASP A 60 -9.94 5.25 -11.56
CA ASP A 60 -8.71 5.71 -10.90
C ASP A 60 -8.53 5.00 -9.55
N PHE A 61 -9.60 4.92 -8.75
CA PHE A 61 -9.59 4.26 -7.45
C PHE A 61 -9.32 2.76 -7.58
N SER A 62 -10.00 2.09 -8.51
CA SER A 62 -9.84 0.64 -8.74
C SER A 62 -8.43 0.31 -9.22
N TYR A 63 -7.85 1.17 -10.06
CA TYR A 63 -6.48 1.02 -10.51
C TYR A 63 -5.48 1.19 -9.35
N MET A 64 -5.66 2.20 -8.50
CA MET A 64 -4.85 2.41 -7.29
C MET A 64 -4.98 1.23 -6.31
N MET A 65 -6.21 0.74 -6.07
CA MET A 65 -6.43 -0.43 -5.23
C MET A 65 -5.78 -1.70 -5.78
N LEU A 66 -5.78 -1.87 -7.10
CA LEU A 66 -5.09 -3.00 -7.73
C LEU A 66 -3.56 -2.93 -7.52
N GLU A 67 -2.97 -1.74 -7.55
CA GLU A 67 -1.56 -1.52 -7.21
C GLU A 67 -1.29 -1.88 -5.74
N PHE A 68 -2.12 -1.35 -4.84
CA PHE A 68 -2.04 -1.59 -3.42
C PHE A 68 -2.20 -3.07 -3.07
N ASP A 69 -3.26 -3.72 -3.53
CA ASP A 69 -3.57 -5.12 -3.22
C ASP A 69 -2.50 -6.08 -3.74
N LYS A 70 -1.83 -5.75 -4.85
CA LYS A 70 -0.71 -6.55 -5.36
C LYS A 70 0.48 -6.52 -4.42
N LEU A 71 0.83 -5.34 -3.92
CA LEU A 71 1.89 -5.19 -2.93
C LEU A 71 1.49 -5.87 -1.62
N HIS A 72 0.27 -5.67 -1.15
CA HIS A 72 -0.27 -6.32 0.06
C HIS A 72 -0.23 -7.85 -0.01
N GLN A 73 -0.72 -8.42 -1.11
CA GLN A 73 -0.72 -9.88 -1.33
C GLN A 73 0.70 -10.45 -1.42
N LEU A 74 1.62 -9.71 -2.03
CA LEU A 74 3.02 -10.08 -2.04
C LEU A 74 3.54 -10.16 -0.60
N LEU A 75 3.41 -9.09 0.18
CA LEU A 75 3.89 -9.04 1.57
C LEU A 75 3.31 -10.19 2.40
N ARG A 76 2.02 -10.49 2.23
CA ARG A 76 1.35 -11.64 2.87
C ARG A 76 2.02 -12.97 2.53
N ARG A 77 2.33 -13.22 1.25
CA ARG A 77 2.98 -14.47 0.82
C ARG A 77 4.37 -14.62 1.41
N LEU A 78 5.06 -13.50 1.60
CA LEU A 78 6.42 -13.44 2.10
C LEU A 78 6.50 -13.55 3.62
N SER A 79 5.55 -12.96 4.35
CA SER A 79 5.47 -13.04 5.81
C SER A 79 4.89 -14.38 6.30
N GLY A 80 4.08 -15.06 5.47
CA GLY A 80 3.37 -16.26 5.89
C GLY A 80 2.22 -15.93 6.84
N THR A 81 2.28 -16.45 8.05
CA THR A 81 1.35 -16.10 9.13
C THR A 81 1.95 -15.00 9.99
N ALA A 82 1.36 -13.81 9.95
CA ALA A 82 1.73 -12.69 10.81
C ALA A 82 0.67 -12.50 11.91
N ASP A 83 1.11 -12.37 13.15
CA ASP A 83 0.27 -11.92 14.27
C ASP A 83 0.40 -10.39 14.34
N CYS A 84 -0.67 -9.70 13.94
CA CYS A 84 -0.61 -8.25 13.74
C CYS A 84 -0.91 -7.50 15.04
N SER A 85 -0.03 -6.58 15.41
CA SER A 85 -0.27 -5.65 16.51
C SER A 85 -0.70 -4.26 16.02
N GLU A 86 -0.80 -3.28 16.92
CA GLU A 86 -1.24 -1.93 16.59
C GLU A 86 -0.28 -1.24 15.61
N PHE A 87 -0.82 -0.36 14.77
CA PHE A 87 -0.08 0.34 13.70
C PHE A 87 1.22 1.00 14.19
N GLU A 88 1.19 1.69 15.34
CA GLU A 88 2.37 2.38 15.87
C GLU A 88 3.45 1.40 16.36
N GLU A 89 3.06 0.25 16.93
CA GLU A 89 4.01 -0.78 17.34
C GLU A 89 4.69 -1.42 16.13
N GLU A 90 3.94 -1.68 15.06
CA GLU A 90 4.49 -2.23 13.82
C GLU A 90 5.42 -1.23 13.12
N ILE A 91 5.13 0.08 13.18
CA ILE A 91 6.01 1.11 12.61
C ILE A 91 7.38 1.10 13.27
N LEU A 92 7.45 0.91 14.59
CA LEU A 92 8.72 0.94 15.32
C LEU A 92 9.68 -0.18 14.91
N LYS A 93 9.17 -1.24 14.29
CA LYS A 93 9.95 -2.36 13.75
C LYS A 93 10.61 -2.03 12.41
N MET A 94 10.31 -0.87 11.81
CA MET A 94 10.77 -0.48 10.47
C MET A 94 11.98 0.45 10.47
N PRO A 95 12.86 0.36 9.46
CA PRO A 95 13.86 1.40 9.20
C PRO A 95 13.20 2.77 9.00
N VAL A 96 13.87 3.82 9.49
CA VAL A 96 13.37 5.22 9.47
C VAL A 96 12.89 5.65 8.07
N ASN A 97 13.63 5.32 7.03
CA ASN A 97 13.26 5.72 5.67
C ASN A 97 11.94 5.07 5.22
N LEU A 98 11.74 3.78 5.53
CA LEU A 98 10.50 3.07 5.18
C LEU A 98 9.33 3.56 6.03
N SER A 99 9.54 3.76 7.33
CA SER A 99 8.48 4.26 8.22
C SER A 99 7.97 5.64 7.79
N LEU A 100 8.83 6.52 7.24
CA LEU A 100 8.40 7.79 6.65
C LEU A 100 7.44 7.60 5.47
N HIS A 101 7.72 6.67 4.55
CA HIS A 101 6.82 6.37 3.44
C HIS A 101 5.49 5.80 3.94
N ILE A 102 5.52 4.94 4.95
CA ILE A 102 4.33 4.32 5.53
C ILE A 102 3.46 5.31 6.29
N ARG A 103 4.05 6.21 7.09
CA ARG A 103 3.31 7.30 7.73
C ARG A 103 2.65 8.20 6.69
N ARG A 104 3.37 8.54 5.61
CA ARG A 104 2.80 9.32 4.49
C ARG A 104 1.64 8.60 3.81
N LEU A 105 1.76 7.28 3.62
CA LEU A 105 0.70 6.46 3.03
C LEU A 105 -0.55 6.46 3.91
N HIS A 106 -0.37 6.23 5.21
CA HIS A 106 -1.46 6.25 6.19
C HIS A 106 -2.16 7.61 6.21
N THR A 107 -1.40 8.71 6.32
CA THR A 107 -1.96 10.07 6.25
C THR A 107 -2.70 10.31 4.93
N ALA A 108 -2.16 9.86 3.79
CA ALA A 108 -2.83 10.02 2.51
C ALA A 108 -4.13 9.19 2.40
N ALA A 109 -4.18 8.00 3.00
CA ALA A 109 -5.39 7.18 3.07
C ALA A 109 -6.47 7.84 3.94
N GLU A 110 -6.08 8.40 5.08
CA GLU A 110 -6.97 9.17 5.96
C GLU A 110 -7.50 10.43 5.29
N GLU A 111 -6.64 11.18 4.60
CA GLU A 111 -7.05 12.31 3.76
C GLU A 111 -8.04 11.87 2.68
N LEU A 112 -7.78 10.74 1.99
CA LEU A 112 -8.69 10.20 0.97
C LEU A 112 -10.06 9.89 1.59
N ARG A 113 -10.10 9.27 2.77
CA ARG A 113 -11.35 9.01 3.50
C ARG A 113 -12.09 10.32 3.78
N GLN A 114 -11.40 11.33 4.30
CA GLN A 114 -11.99 12.63 4.60
C GLN A 114 -12.54 13.32 3.33
N VAL A 115 -11.77 13.37 2.25
CA VAL A 115 -12.24 13.99 0.99
C VAL A 115 -13.27 13.13 0.26
N SER A 116 -13.43 11.85 0.60
CA SER A 116 -14.52 11.02 0.09
C SER A 116 -15.87 11.42 0.72
N VAL A 117 -15.86 11.96 1.95
CA VAL A 117 -17.05 12.48 2.64
C VAL A 117 -17.51 13.81 2.06
N ASP A 118 -16.60 14.76 1.78
CA ASP A 118 -16.96 16.16 1.48
C ASP A 118 -16.34 16.72 0.20
N GLY A 119 -15.35 16.04 -0.39
CA GLY A 119 -14.56 16.54 -1.50
C GLY A 119 -15.25 16.46 -2.86
N ASN A 120 -14.80 17.31 -3.79
CA ASN A 120 -15.16 17.21 -5.19
C ASN A 120 -14.30 16.14 -5.91
N GLU A 121 -14.73 15.71 -7.11
CA GLU A 121 -14.03 14.66 -7.86
C GLU A 121 -12.55 14.98 -8.13
N HIS A 122 -12.20 16.25 -8.37
CA HIS A 122 -10.82 16.65 -8.63
C HIS A 122 -9.92 16.39 -7.42
N ILE A 123 -10.38 16.76 -6.22
CA ILE A 123 -9.64 16.54 -4.96
C ILE A 123 -9.48 15.05 -4.71
N VAL A 124 -10.55 14.26 -4.90
CA VAL A 124 -10.51 12.80 -4.73
C VAL A 124 -9.50 12.17 -5.69
N ARG A 125 -9.50 12.54 -6.98
CA ARG A 125 -8.51 12.04 -7.95
C ARG A 125 -7.08 12.40 -7.55
N SER A 126 -6.86 13.61 -7.03
CA SER A 126 -5.54 14.03 -6.55
C SER A 126 -5.07 13.16 -5.38
N ALA A 127 -5.96 12.89 -4.40
CA ALA A 127 -5.67 12.02 -3.28
C ALA A 127 -5.37 10.58 -3.71
N ILE A 128 -6.17 10.01 -4.64
CA ILE A 128 -5.93 8.69 -5.22
C ILE A 128 -4.53 8.60 -5.86
N ARG A 129 -4.16 9.60 -6.68
CA ARG A 129 -2.85 9.64 -7.34
C ARG A 129 -1.70 9.73 -6.34
N ARG A 130 -1.87 10.49 -5.26
CA ARG A 130 -0.88 10.59 -4.18
C ARG A 130 -0.64 9.24 -3.52
N ILE A 131 -1.69 8.48 -3.24
CA ILE A 131 -1.58 7.12 -2.68
C ILE A 131 -0.84 6.20 -3.63
N SER A 132 -1.23 6.14 -4.91
CA SER A 132 -0.53 5.35 -5.93
C SER A 132 0.96 5.66 -5.99
N ALA A 133 1.36 6.93 -5.96
CA ALA A 133 2.76 7.33 -5.96
C ALA A 133 3.53 6.82 -4.73
N ILE A 134 2.92 6.89 -3.54
CA ILE A 134 3.57 6.42 -2.31
C ILE A 134 3.69 4.88 -2.31
N VAL A 135 2.68 4.16 -2.81
CA VAL A 135 2.74 2.69 -2.98
C VAL A 135 3.89 2.31 -3.91
N GLU A 136 4.11 3.09 -4.98
CA GLU A 136 5.24 2.89 -5.89
C GLU A 136 6.59 3.13 -5.19
N ASP A 137 6.73 4.20 -4.40
CA ASP A 137 7.94 4.47 -3.62
C ASP A 137 8.29 3.33 -2.66
N ILE A 138 7.27 2.76 -2.00
CA ILE A 138 7.45 1.61 -1.10
C ILE A 138 7.91 0.39 -1.89
N ALA A 139 7.30 0.11 -3.05
CA ALA A 139 7.72 -1.00 -3.90
C ALA A 139 9.17 -0.84 -4.38
N TRP A 140 9.59 0.38 -4.76
CA TRP A 140 10.97 0.69 -5.09
C TRP A 140 11.94 0.49 -3.93
N TYR A 141 11.56 0.91 -2.73
CA TYR A 141 12.37 0.69 -1.53
C TYR A 141 12.62 -0.80 -1.30
N LEU A 142 11.56 -1.61 -1.37
CA LEU A 142 11.66 -3.04 -1.15
C LEU A 142 12.54 -3.74 -2.21
N ASP A 143 12.33 -3.43 -3.49
CA ASP A 143 13.17 -3.95 -4.58
C ASP A 143 14.66 -3.58 -4.39
N GLY A 144 14.94 -2.36 -3.95
CA GLY A 144 16.31 -1.88 -3.82
C GLY A 144 17.05 -2.31 -2.54
N LYS A 145 16.34 -2.57 -1.44
CA LYS A 145 16.93 -2.72 -0.09
C LYS A 145 16.61 -4.04 0.61
N VAL A 146 15.55 -4.73 0.21
CA VAL A 146 15.07 -5.94 0.90
C VAL A 146 15.24 -7.18 0.02
N PHE A 147 15.07 -7.02 -1.29
CA PHE A 147 15.03 -8.13 -2.25
C PHE A 147 16.26 -8.22 -3.17
N ARG A 148 17.27 -7.37 -2.96
CA ARG A 148 18.61 -7.49 -3.55
C ARG A 148 19.56 -8.11 -2.55
#